data_AF-A0A7S3SFC6-F1
#
_entry.id   AF-A0A7S3SFC6-F1
#
_cell.length_a   1.000
_cell.length_b   1.000
_cell.length_c   1.000
_cell.angle_alpha   90.00
_cell.angle_beta   90.00
_cell.angle_gamma   90.00
#
_symmetry.space_group_name_H-M   'P 1'
#
loop_
_entity.id
_entity.type
_entity.pdbx_description
1 polymer ?
#
loop_
_entity_poly.entity_id
_entity_poly.type
_entity_poly.pdbx_seq_one_letter_code
_entity_poly.pdbx_strand_id
1 'polypeptide(L)'
;AMMGGGGMPAAPAGNDPMSQMMAQSQQMMTQNPEMVQQIMRSPMVQQMMSNPDTMRAMMRMNPQLNQLMETRPEIARMLEDPEVLQQSMQMIANPELMRA
;
A
#
# COMPACT_ATOMS: atom_id res chain seq x y z
N ALA A 1 -34.89 29.82 14.80
CA ALA A 1 -35.03 28.63 13.93
C ALA A 1 -33.74 28.53 13.12
N MET A 2 -32.76 27.67 13.41
CA MET A 2 -32.65 26.19 13.43
C MET A 2 -32.82 25.49 12.07
N MET A 3 -31.92 24.51 11.85
CA MET A 3 -31.66 23.58 10.72
C MET A 3 -30.71 24.09 9.63
N GLY A 4 -29.58 23.44 9.31
CA GLY A 4 -29.13 22.08 9.60
C GLY A 4 -29.17 21.22 8.34
N GLY A 5 -28.04 20.59 7.99
CA GLY A 5 -28.00 19.49 7.04
C GLY A 5 -27.28 19.79 5.73
N GLY A 6 -26.22 19.02 5.48
CA GLY A 6 -25.51 19.01 4.20
C GLY A 6 -24.01 18.87 4.35
N GLY A 7 -23.54 18.00 5.25
CA GLY A 7 -22.19 17.48 5.15
C GLY A 7 -22.04 16.92 3.74
N MET A 8 -21.10 17.50 2.98
CA MET A 8 -20.70 16.99 1.69
C MET A 8 -20.59 15.47 1.79
N PRO A 9 -21.27 14.69 0.93
CA PRO A 9 -20.99 13.28 0.85
C PRO A 9 -19.52 13.16 0.51
N ALA A 10 -18.73 12.64 1.46
CA ALA A 10 -17.40 12.18 1.20
C ALA A 10 -17.47 11.39 -0.11
N ALA A 11 -16.64 11.80 -1.08
CA ALA A 11 -16.49 11.08 -2.34
C ALA A 11 -16.46 9.58 -2.03
N PRO A 12 -17.15 8.72 -2.81
CA PRO A 12 -17.07 7.29 -2.60
C PRO A 12 -15.60 6.93 -2.73
N ALA A 13 -14.92 6.73 -1.60
CA ALA A 13 -13.55 6.28 -1.56
C ALA A 13 -13.53 5.01 -2.38
N GLY A 14 -12.81 5.09 -3.50
CA GLY A 14 -12.96 4.19 -4.62
C GLY A 14 -12.94 2.73 -4.20
N ASN A 15 -13.60 1.92 -5.02
CA ASN A 15 -13.46 0.47 -5.12
C ASN A 15 -12.01 0.01 -5.41
N ASP A 16 -10.99 0.76 -4.99
CA ASP A 16 -9.60 0.43 -5.17
C ASP A 16 -9.19 -0.59 -4.09
N PRO A 17 -8.84 -1.82 -4.49
CA PRO A 17 -8.40 -2.87 -3.56
C PRO A 17 -7.24 -2.41 -2.68
N MET A 18 -6.43 -1.48 -3.19
CA MET A 18 -5.30 -0.88 -2.48
C MET A 18 -5.73 0.01 -1.31
N SER A 19 -6.82 0.78 -1.47
CA SER A 19 -7.37 1.62 -0.39
C SER A 19 -7.92 0.75 0.75
N GLN A 20 -8.59 -0.33 0.39
CA GLN A 20 -9.16 -1.29 1.34
C GLN A 20 -8.05 -2.06 2.09
N MET A 21 -6.98 -2.43 1.39
CA MET A 21 -5.79 -3.04 2.00
C MET A 21 -5.07 -2.07 2.95
N MET A 22 -4.95 -0.80 2.58
CA MET A 22 -4.33 0.22 3.42
C MET A 22 -5.18 0.51 4.67
N ALA A 23 -6.50 0.53 4.56
CA ALA A 23 -7.42 0.67 5.70
C ALA A 23 -7.29 -0.52 6.66
N GLN A 24 -7.24 -1.75 6.14
CA GLN A 24 -7.09 -2.95 6.97
C GLN A 24 -5.72 -3.00 7.66
N SER A 25 -4.65 -2.60 6.97
CA SER A 25 -3.31 -2.49 7.56
C SER A 25 -3.24 -1.43 8.66
N GLN A 26 -3.86 -0.26 8.45
CA GLN A 26 -3.96 0.78 9.49
C GLN A 26 -4.74 0.28 10.71
N GLN A 27 -5.81 -0.49 10.49
CA GLN A 27 -6.61 -1.04 11.58
C GLN A 27 -5.85 -2.10 12.38
N MET A 28 -5.00 -2.92 11.74
CA MET A 28 -4.12 -3.85 12.45
C MET A 28 -3.03 -3.13 13.25
N MET A 29 -2.43 -2.07 12.68
CA MET A 29 -1.46 -1.22 13.37
C MET A 29 -2.04 -0.49 14.58
N THR A 30 -3.28 -0.04 14.52
CA THR A 30 -3.94 0.63 15.65
C THR A 30 -4.44 -0.34 16.71
N GLN A 31 -4.82 -1.57 16.33
CA GLN A 31 -5.25 -2.59 17.30
C GLN A 31 -4.08 -3.18 18.08
N ASN A 32 -2.92 -3.40 17.45
CA ASN A 32 -1.73 -3.97 18.10
C ASN A 32 -0.44 -3.28 17.62
N PRO A 33 -0.22 -2.00 17.99
CA PRO A 33 0.96 -1.24 17.56
C PRO A 33 2.28 -1.87 18.04
N GLU A 34 2.30 -2.44 19.23
CA GLU A 34 3.48 -3.09 19.82
C GLU A 34 3.91 -4.32 19.02
N MET A 35 2.94 -5.14 18.61
CA MET A 35 3.18 -6.32 17.78
C MET A 35 3.75 -5.93 16.42
N VAL A 36 3.17 -4.90 15.79
CA VAL A 36 3.66 -4.42 14.49
C VAL A 36 5.06 -3.83 14.61
N GLN A 37 5.33 -3.03 15.64
CA GLN A 37 6.68 -2.53 15.90
C GLN A 37 7.68 -3.66 16.12
N GLN A 38 7.30 -4.70 16.86
CA GLN A 38 8.17 -5.86 17.10
C GLN A 38 8.47 -6.63 15.81
N ILE A 39 7.47 -6.79 14.94
CA ILE A 39 7.64 -7.42 13.61
C ILE A 39 8.54 -6.56 12.73
N MET A 40 8.33 -5.23 12.67
CA MET A 40 9.19 -4.33 11.89
C MET A 40 10.63 -4.27 12.39
N ARG A 41 10.84 -4.48 13.69
CA ARG A 41 12.18 -4.57 14.29
C ARG A 41 12.82 -5.94 14.10
N SER A 42 12.10 -6.91 13.54
CA SER A 42 12.66 -8.21 13.22
C SER A 42 13.71 -8.06 12.12
N PRO A 43 14.92 -8.63 12.29
CA PRO A 43 15.96 -8.60 11.27
C PRO A 43 15.49 -9.21 9.95
N MET A 44 14.58 -10.19 9.99
CA MET A 44 13.98 -10.78 8.79
C MET A 44 13.16 -9.76 8.00
N VAL A 45 12.35 -8.94 8.69
CA VAL A 45 11.51 -7.91 8.07
C VAL A 45 12.36 -6.75 7.56
N GLN A 46 13.38 -6.35 8.32
CA GLN A 46 14.35 -5.36 7.88
C GLN A 46 15.07 -5.82 6.61
N GLN A 47 15.57 -7.05 6.59
CA GLN A 47 16.27 -7.60 5.43
C GLN A 47 15.35 -7.73 4.21
N MET A 48 14.06 -7.94 4.44
CA MET A 48 13.04 -7.99 3.40
C MET A 48 12.65 -6.60 2.89
N MET A 49 12.61 -5.58 3.73
CA MET A 49 12.38 -4.18 3.35
C MET A 49 13.62 -3.52 2.74
N SER A 50 14.81 -3.90 3.17
CA SER A 50 16.09 -3.40 2.65
C SER A 50 16.46 -4.04 1.32
N ASN A 51 15.92 -5.21 1.00
CA ASN A 51 16.16 -5.89 -0.28
C ASN A 51 14.90 -5.90 -1.15
N PRO A 52 14.85 -5.07 -2.21
CA PRO A 52 13.71 -5.04 -3.12
C PRO A 52 13.49 -6.39 -3.83
N ASP A 53 14.54 -7.17 -4.07
CA ASP A 53 14.45 -8.52 -4.64
C ASP A 53 13.68 -9.49 -3.74
N THR A 54 13.93 -9.46 -2.43
CA THR A 54 13.21 -10.29 -1.45
C THR A 54 11.75 -9.87 -1.37
N MET A 55 11.49 -8.56 -1.36
CA MET A 55 10.14 -8.02 -1.34
C MET A 55 9.37 -8.42 -2.61
N ARG A 56 10.02 -8.41 -3.77
CA ARG A 56 9.49 -8.89 -5.05
C ARG A 56 9.17 -10.38 -5.05
N ALA A 57 10.07 -11.21 -4.52
CA ALA A 57 9.84 -12.65 -4.45
C ALA A 57 8.58 -12.95 -3.64
N MET A 58 8.42 -12.29 -2.50
CA MET A 58 7.24 -12.39 -1.64
C MET A 58 5.96 -11.86 -2.30
N MET A 59 6.07 -10.74 -3.02
CA MET A 59 4.98 -10.20 -3.82
C MET A 59 4.51 -11.20 -4.89
N ARG A 60 5.42 -11.82 -5.65
CA ARG A 60 5.08 -12.86 -6.65
C ARG A 60 4.51 -14.13 -6.03
N MET A 61 4.92 -14.45 -4.81
CA MET A 61 4.37 -15.58 -4.05
C MET A 61 2.96 -15.30 -3.49
N ASN A 62 2.47 -14.06 -3.54
CA ASN A 62 1.16 -13.72 -3.03
C ASN A 62 0.07 -13.93 -4.11
N PRO A 63 -0.89 -14.87 -3.93
CA PRO A 63 -1.93 -15.15 -4.91
C PRO A 63 -2.87 -13.97 -5.15
N GLN A 64 -3.08 -13.11 -4.14
CA GLN A 64 -3.88 -11.88 -4.31
C GLN A 64 -3.21 -10.91 -5.26
N LEU A 65 -1.88 -10.86 -5.24
CA LEU A 65 -1.13 -10.00 -6.14
C LEU A 65 -1.14 -10.56 -7.56
N ASN A 66 -1.08 -11.88 -7.73
CA ASN A 66 -1.27 -12.52 -9.03
C ASN A 66 -2.63 -12.16 -9.65
N GLN A 67 -3.71 -12.21 -8.87
CA GLN A 67 -5.02 -11.74 -9.35
C GLN A 67 -5.04 -10.26 -9.71
N LEU A 68 -4.33 -9.43 -8.94
CA LEU A 68 -4.18 -8.00 -9.27
C LEU A 68 -3.38 -7.81 -10.57
N MET A 69 -2.34 -8.58 -10.82
CA MET A 69 -1.57 -8.54 -12.06
C MET A 69 -2.42 -8.95 -13.27
N GLU A 70 -3.27 -9.97 -13.10
CA GLU A 70 -4.21 -10.41 -14.13
C GLU A 70 -5.30 -9.38 -14.43
N THR A 71 -5.79 -8.69 -13.40
CA THR A 71 -6.87 -7.70 -13.54
C THR A 71 -6.38 -6.28 -13.83
N ARG A 72 -5.13 -5.96 -13.49
CA ARG A 72 -4.52 -4.64 -13.65
C ARG A 72 -3.10 -4.77 -14.25
N PRO A 73 -2.94 -4.64 -15.57
CA PRO A 73 -1.64 -4.77 -16.25
C PRO A 73 -0.63 -3.69 -15.85
N GLU A 74 -1.10 -2.55 -15.34
CA GLU A 74 -0.26 -1.52 -14.71
C GLU A 74 0.48 -2.04 -13.47
N ILE A 75 -0.21 -2.79 -12.59
CA ILE A 75 0.39 -3.41 -11.40
C ILE A 75 1.42 -4.44 -11.83
N ALA A 76 1.12 -5.24 -12.86
CA ALA A 76 2.04 -6.22 -13.41
C ALA A 76 3.35 -5.55 -13.88
N ARG A 77 3.27 -4.48 -14.67
CA ARG A 77 4.46 -3.71 -15.10
C ARG A 77 5.25 -3.14 -13.93
N MET A 78 4.59 -2.58 -12.92
CA MET A 78 5.27 -2.06 -11.74
C MET A 78 6.03 -3.16 -10.98
N LEU A 79 5.50 -4.38 -10.93
CA LEU A 79 6.15 -5.50 -10.27
C LEU A 79 7.23 -6.15 -11.12
N GLU A 80 7.11 -6.10 -12.44
CA GLU A 80 8.10 -6.55 -13.42
C GLU A 80 9.30 -5.59 -13.49
N ASP A 81 9.08 -4.28 -13.38
CA ASP A 81 10.11 -3.25 -13.47
C ASP A 81 10.46 -2.60 -12.11
N PRO A 82 11.67 -2.82 -11.57
CA PRO A 82 12.00 -2.40 -10.20
C PRO A 82 12.11 -0.90 -10.12
N GLU A 83 12.57 -0.27 -11.19
CA GLU A 83 12.66 1.19 -11.29
C GLU A 83 11.27 1.82 -11.21
N VAL A 84 10.27 1.25 -11.90
CA VAL A 84 8.88 1.75 -11.85
C VAL A 84 8.31 1.56 -10.45
N LEU A 85 8.53 0.40 -9.82
CA LEU A 85 8.13 0.18 -8.43
C LEU A 85 8.76 1.21 -7.50
N GLN A 86 10.07 1.42 -7.61
CA GLN A 86 10.84 2.31 -6.76
C GLN A 86 10.42 3.76 -6.97
N GLN A 87 10.17 4.16 -8.22
CA GLN A 87 9.68 5.48 -8.59
C GLN A 87 8.26 5.70 -8.04
N SER A 88 7.37 4.72 -8.15
CA SER A 88 6.03 4.80 -7.57
C SER A 88 6.06 4.88 -6.05
N MET A 89 6.93 4.09 -5.39
CA MET A 89 7.15 4.17 -3.96
C MET A 89 7.76 5.50 -3.54
N GLN A 90 8.66 6.09 -4.34
CA GLN A 90 9.21 7.41 -4.08
C GLN A 90 8.14 8.49 -4.20
N MET A 91 7.22 8.40 -5.16
CA MET A 91 6.09 9.33 -5.25
C MET A 91 5.12 9.19 -4.07
N ILE A 92 4.91 7.96 -3.57
CA ILE A 92 4.07 7.69 -2.40
C ILE A 92 4.75 8.14 -1.10
N ALA A 93 6.03 7.82 -0.94
CA ALA A 93 6.84 8.16 0.23
C ALA A 93 7.15 9.66 0.28
N ASN A 94 7.20 10.30 -0.89
CA ASN A 94 7.52 11.71 -1.03
C ASN A 94 6.48 12.42 -1.92
N PRO A 95 5.30 12.75 -1.37
CA PRO A 95 4.19 13.34 -2.11
C PRO A 95 4.51 14.72 -2.69
N GLU A 96 5.62 15.34 -2.29
CA GLU A 96 6.13 16.58 -2.90
C GLU A 96 6.59 16.36 -4.35
N LEU A 97 7.04 15.15 -4.71
CA LEU A 97 7.43 14.80 -6.08
C LEU A 97 6.23 14.76 -7.04
N MET A 98 5.01 14.54 -6.53
CA MET A 98 3.79 14.59 -7.34
C MET A 98 3.28 16.03 -7.57
N ARG A 99 3.82 17.03 -6.86
CA ARG A 99 3.38 18.43 -6.92
C ARG A 99 4.26 19.33 -7.79
N ALA A 100 5.37 18.81 -8.32
CA ALA A 100 6.33 19.53 -9.15
C ALA A 100 6.01 19.42 -10.64
#